data_AF-A0A9E1J335-F1
#
_entry.id   AF-A0A9E1J335-F1
#
_cell.length_a   1.000
_cell.length_b   1.000
_cell.length_c   1.000
_cell.angle_alpha   90.00
_cell.angle_beta   90.00
_cell.angle_gamma   90.00
#
_symmetry.space_group_name_H-M   'P 1'
#
loop_
_entity.id
_entity.type
_entity.pdbx_description
1 polymer ?
#
loop_
_entity_poly.entity_id
_entity_poly.type
_entity_poly.pdbx_seq_one_letter_code
_entity_poly.pdbx_strand_id
1 'polypeptide(L)'
;MSAINESNEINEAGPKAGFLNSIKVKTKVFMGFAAILVVLAAVAGMGYSSLVTINHEMELYSHEIEESEAAASVESHFFELEIFVREFAATSNMEDAKKVREIAGKLRTEIADATKLFKNPEQLERLANISKDFEIYVKDFEKVVKLDVEFEKLIHEVLDPVGDLFIHNLDKML
;
A
#
# COMPACT_ATOMS: atom_id res chain seq x y z
N MET A 1 1.97 -29.86 88.06
CA MET A 1 1.79 -30.40 86.70
C MET A 1 2.43 -29.41 85.72
N SER A 2 3.56 -29.80 85.10
CA SER A 2 4.29 -29.27 83.91
C SER A 2 4.56 -27.75 83.78
N ALA A 3 5.80 -27.21 83.81
CA ALA A 3 6.90 -27.24 82.80
C ALA A 3 6.41 -26.86 81.38
N ILE A 4 6.93 -25.83 80.67
CA ILE A 4 8.23 -25.68 79.94
C ILE A 4 8.30 -24.18 79.48
N ASN A 5 9.32 -23.37 79.79
CA ASN A 5 10.61 -23.07 79.12
C ASN A 5 10.58 -22.44 77.69
N GLU A 6 11.46 -21.45 77.54
CA GLU A 6 12.28 -21.09 76.36
C GLU A 6 11.78 -20.17 75.23
N SER A 7 12.56 -19.08 75.08
CA SER A 7 13.07 -18.43 73.86
C SER A 7 12.09 -18.00 72.73
N ASN A 8 12.22 -16.75 72.24
CA ASN A 8 13.12 -16.50 71.11
C ASN A 8 13.10 -15.02 70.66
N GLU A 9 14.27 -14.40 70.79
CA GLU A 9 14.93 -13.47 69.87
C GLU A 9 14.09 -12.55 68.96
N ILE A 10 14.20 -11.25 69.28
CA ILE A 10 14.30 -10.12 68.35
C ILE A 10 15.12 -10.50 67.10
N ASN A 11 14.45 -10.70 65.96
CA ASN A 11 15.10 -10.92 64.68
C ASN A 11 14.93 -9.68 63.78
N GLU A 12 15.66 -8.61 64.11
CA GLU A 12 16.01 -7.60 63.11
C GLU A 12 17.12 -8.16 62.23
N ALA A 13 16.75 -8.78 61.12
CA ALA A 13 17.68 -9.12 60.05
C ALA A 13 18.02 -7.85 59.24
N GLY A 14 18.77 -6.94 59.86
CA GLY A 14 19.52 -5.92 59.14
C GLY A 14 20.58 -6.58 58.24
N PRO A 15 20.80 -6.10 57.00
CA PRO A 15 21.75 -6.73 56.08
C PRO A 15 23.15 -6.75 56.70
N LYS A 16 23.79 -7.92 56.69
CA LYS A 16 25.13 -8.17 57.24
C LYS A 16 26.18 -7.25 56.61
N ALA A 17 26.44 -6.11 57.26
CA ALA A 17 27.55 -5.19 56.96
C ALA A 17 28.92 -5.75 57.44
N GLY A 18 29.18 -7.03 57.16
CA GLY A 18 30.42 -7.74 57.54
C GLY A 18 31.21 -8.32 56.36
N PHE A 19 30.68 -8.30 55.14
CA PHE A 19 31.32 -8.91 53.96
C PHE A 19 32.36 -8.02 53.25
N LEU A 20 32.57 -6.77 53.70
CA LEU A 20 33.42 -5.78 53.01
C LEU A 20 34.80 -5.56 53.65
N ASN A 21 35.08 -6.19 54.80
CA ASN A 21 36.27 -5.86 55.62
C ASN A 21 37.48 -6.82 55.46
N SER A 22 37.32 -7.96 54.78
CA SER A 22 38.43 -8.91 54.50
C SER A 22 38.90 -8.87 53.04
N ILE A 23 38.42 -7.91 52.25
CA ILE A 23 38.67 -7.83 50.81
C ILE A 23 39.94 -7.00 50.55
N LYS A 24 40.95 -7.63 49.94
CA LYS A 24 42.22 -7.00 49.52
C LYS A 24 41.93 -5.78 48.62
N VAL A 25 42.74 -4.72 48.73
CA VAL A 25 42.57 -3.45 47.98
C VAL A 25 42.39 -3.67 46.47
N LYS A 26 43.08 -4.66 45.88
CA LYS A 26 42.94 -5.03 44.46
C LYS A 26 41.51 -5.44 44.06
N THR A 27 40.79 -6.13 44.95
CA THR A 27 39.41 -6.58 44.70
C THR A 27 38.40 -5.43 44.85
N LYS A 28 38.69 -4.42 45.69
CA LYS A 28 37.84 -3.21 45.78
C LYS A 28 37.89 -2.39 44.47
N VAL A 29 39.07 -2.28 43.85
CA VAL A 29 39.23 -1.64 42.53
C VAL A 29 38.52 -2.43 41.44
N PHE A 30 38.66 -3.76 41.44
CA PHE A 30 38.00 -4.63 40.46
C PHE A 30 36.47 -4.58 40.57
N MET A 31 35.91 -4.45 41.79
CA MET A 31 34.47 -4.32 41.99
C MET A 31 33.90 -3.02 41.41
N GLY A 32 34.63 -1.91 41.50
CA GLY A 32 34.23 -0.65 40.86
C GLY A 32 34.20 -0.77 39.34
N PHE A 33 35.21 -1.41 38.75
CA PHE A 33 35.24 -1.68 37.31
C PHE A 33 34.11 -2.61 36.86
N ALA A 34 33.83 -3.67 37.63
CA ALA A 34 32.71 -4.57 37.37
C ALA A 34 31.35 -3.84 37.43
N ALA A 35 31.17 -2.91 38.37
CA ALA A 35 29.95 -2.11 38.46
C ALA A 35 29.75 -1.24 37.21
N ILE A 36 30.83 -0.63 36.70
CA ILE A 36 30.78 0.17 35.45
C ILE A 36 30.40 -0.71 34.25
N LEU A 37 30.98 -1.92 34.14
CA LEU A 37 30.64 -2.86 33.06
C LEU A 37 29.16 -3.28 33.08
N VAL A 38 28.58 -3.49 34.26
CA VAL A 38 27.16 -3.82 34.41
C VAL A 38 26.28 -2.66 33.94
N VAL A 39 26.62 -1.43 34.31
CA VAL A 39 25.90 -0.24 33.84
C VAL A 39 26.01 -0.09 32.32
N LEU A 40 27.21 -0.29 31.76
CA LEU A 40 27.42 -0.25 30.31
C LEU A 40 26.60 -1.33 29.58
N ALA A 41 26.57 -2.56 30.10
CA ALA A 41 25.78 -3.65 29.53
C ALA A 41 24.28 -3.36 29.61
N ALA A 42 23.80 -2.75 30.70
CA ALA A 42 22.41 -2.33 30.84
C ALA A 42 22.04 -1.24 29.83
N VAL A 43 22.89 -0.22 29.67
CA VAL A 43 22.69 0.84 28.68
C VAL A 43 22.76 0.29 27.25
N ALA A 44 23.70 -0.63 26.96
CA ALA A 44 23.79 -1.30 25.67
C ALA A 44 22.57 -2.19 25.39
N GLY A 45 22.04 -2.88 26.40
CA GLY A 45 20.81 -3.68 26.29
C GLY A 45 19.58 -2.81 26.04
N MET A 46 19.43 -1.71 26.79
CA MET A 46 18.37 -0.72 26.54
C MET A 46 18.51 -0.07 25.16
N GLY A 47 19.74 0.26 24.75
CA GLY A 47 20.04 0.81 23.43
C GLY A 47 19.76 -0.19 22.30
N TYR A 48 20.07 -1.48 22.51
CA TYR A 48 19.73 -2.55 21.57
C TYR A 48 18.22 -2.71 21.43
N SER A 49 17.48 -2.70 22.53
CA SER A 49 16.01 -2.69 22.49
C SER A 49 15.47 -1.44 21.79
N SER A 50 16.06 -0.26 22.03
CA SER A 50 15.65 0.99 21.37
C SER A 50 15.94 0.98 19.85
N LEU A 51 17.10 0.46 19.43
CA LEU A 51 17.44 0.26 18.01
C LEU A 51 16.56 -0.81 17.35
N VAL A 52 16.19 -1.87 18.08
CA VAL A 52 15.29 -2.93 17.59
C VAL A 52 13.83 -2.48 17.55
N THR A 53 13.39 -1.61 18.47
CA THR A 53 12.06 -1.00 18.44
C THR A 53 11.92 -0.01 17.28
N ILE A 54 12.99 0.70 16.90
CA ILE A 54 13.00 1.50 15.66
C ILE A 54 12.89 0.61 14.40
N ASN A 55 13.33 -0.65 14.45
CA ASN A 55 13.09 -1.63 13.38
C ASN A 55 11.67 -2.22 13.37
N HIS A 56 10.83 -1.98 14.38
CA HIS A 56 9.43 -2.42 14.40
C HIS A 56 8.43 -1.25 14.22
N GLU A 57 8.85 0.00 14.41
CA GLU A 57 8.07 1.19 14.03
C GLU A 57 8.32 1.62 12.57
N MET A 58 9.35 1.09 11.91
CA MET A 58 9.57 1.26 10.46
C MET A 58 8.81 0.24 9.60
N GLU A 59 7.95 -0.61 10.17
CA GLU A 59 7.02 -1.46 9.40
C GLU A 59 5.66 -0.76 9.18
N LEU A 60 5.25 0.10 10.12
CA LEU A 60 4.08 0.98 9.97
C LEU A 60 4.33 2.17 9.02
N TYR A 61 5.58 2.63 8.89
CA TYR A 61 5.97 3.66 7.91
C TYR A 61 6.19 3.10 6.49
N SER A 62 6.47 1.81 6.34
CA SER A 62 6.69 1.17 5.04
C SER A 62 5.37 0.77 4.36
N HIS A 63 4.38 0.35 5.14
CA HIS A 63 3.07 -0.08 4.62
C HIS A 63 2.22 1.09 4.07
N GLU A 64 2.27 2.26 4.72
CA GLU A 64 1.53 3.45 4.25
C GLU A 64 2.14 4.06 2.97
N ILE A 65 3.46 3.92 2.76
CA ILE A 65 4.13 4.39 1.54
C ILE A 65 3.80 3.48 0.36
N GLU A 66 3.82 2.15 0.56
CA GLU A 66 3.45 1.18 -0.49
C GLU A 66 1.97 1.31 -0.89
N GLU A 67 1.07 1.52 0.07
CA GLU A 67 -0.34 1.79 -0.20
C GLU A 67 -0.56 3.09 -0.99
N SER A 68 0.14 4.17 -0.60
CA SER A 68 0.05 5.46 -1.29
C SER A 68 0.68 5.41 -2.69
N GLU A 69 1.77 4.67 -2.88
CA GLU A 69 2.41 4.49 -4.18
C GLU A 69 1.50 3.68 -5.12
N ALA A 70 0.91 2.59 -4.62
CA ALA A 70 -0.06 1.81 -5.39
C ALA A 70 -1.28 2.65 -5.79
N ALA A 71 -1.80 3.47 -4.86
CA ALA A 71 -2.91 4.38 -5.15
C ALA A 71 -2.54 5.42 -6.21
N ALA A 72 -1.35 6.04 -6.08
CA ALA A 72 -0.87 7.04 -7.04
C ALA A 72 -0.62 6.45 -8.44
N SER A 73 -0.12 5.20 -8.52
CA SER A 73 0.06 4.48 -9.79
C SER A 73 -1.28 4.25 -10.47
N VAL A 74 -2.27 3.71 -9.74
CA VAL A 74 -3.62 3.46 -10.26
C VAL A 74 -4.26 4.76 -10.74
N GLU A 75 -4.15 5.85 -9.98
CA GLU A 75 -4.69 7.16 -10.36
C GLU A 75 -4.02 7.71 -11.62
N SER A 76 -2.67 7.65 -11.70
CA SER A 76 -1.92 8.12 -12.86
C SER A 76 -2.31 7.37 -14.14
N HIS A 77 -2.34 6.04 -14.09
CA HIS A 77 -2.76 5.25 -15.25
C HIS A 77 -4.23 5.45 -15.59
N PHE A 78 -5.09 5.71 -14.60
CA PHE A 78 -6.48 6.06 -14.85
C PHE A 78 -6.60 7.37 -15.64
N PHE A 79 -5.82 8.40 -15.29
CA PHE A 79 -5.79 9.63 -16.07
C PHE A 79 -5.23 9.43 -17.48
N GLU A 80 -4.21 8.58 -17.63
CA GLU A 80 -3.70 8.21 -18.95
C GLU A 80 -4.80 7.54 -19.80
N LEU A 81 -5.58 6.64 -19.19
CA LEU A 81 -6.73 6.01 -19.84
C LEU A 81 -7.79 7.04 -20.24
N GLU A 82 -8.12 8.00 -19.36
CA GLU A 82 -9.06 9.09 -19.68
C GLU A 82 -8.61 9.94 -20.87
N ILE A 83 -7.31 10.22 -20.99
CA ILE A 83 -6.76 11.00 -22.12
C ILE A 83 -7.07 10.27 -23.44
N PHE A 84 -6.74 8.98 -23.54
CA PHE A 84 -6.99 8.23 -24.77
C PHE A 84 -8.47 7.98 -25.05
N VAL A 85 -9.31 7.86 -24.01
CA VAL A 85 -10.77 7.82 -24.20
C VAL A 85 -11.28 9.12 -24.82
N ARG A 86 -10.80 10.27 -24.36
CA ARG A 86 -11.18 11.59 -24.90
C ARG A 86 -10.65 11.79 -26.32
N GLU A 87 -9.41 11.35 -26.60
CA GLU A 87 -8.85 11.37 -27.95
C GLU A 87 -9.66 10.49 -28.91
N PHE A 88 -10.04 9.28 -28.49
CA PHE A 88 -10.93 8.43 -29.26
C PHE A 88 -12.29 9.10 -29.51
N ALA A 89 -12.91 9.67 -28.48
CA ALA A 89 -14.20 10.35 -28.63
C ALA A 89 -14.15 11.57 -29.56
N ALA A 90 -12.98 12.19 -29.74
CA ALA A 90 -12.80 13.33 -30.63
C ALA A 90 -12.41 12.94 -32.07
N THR A 91 -11.75 11.80 -32.26
CA THR A 91 -11.12 11.43 -33.54
C THR A 91 -11.66 10.15 -34.16
N SER A 92 -12.39 9.33 -33.40
CA SER A 92 -12.81 7.97 -33.78
C SER A 92 -11.63 7.06 -34.19
N ASN A 93 -10.40 7.41 -33.78
CA ASN A 93 -9.20 6.69 -34.18
C ASN A 93 -9.02 5.39 -33.40
N MET A 94 -9.09 4.26 -34.11
CA MET A 94 -8.99 2.93 -33.52
C MET A 94 -7.66 2.62 -32.81
N GLU A 95 -6.57 3.33 -33.11
CA GLU A 95 -5.32 3.20 -32.35
C GLU A 95 -5.47 3.71 -30.91
N ASP A 96 -6.28 4.75 -30.68
CA ASP A 96 -6.53 5.26 -29.34
C ASP A 96 -7.43 4.30 -28.55
N ALA A 97 -8.42 3.69 -29.19
CA ALA A 97 -9.19 2.59 -28.59
C ALA A 97 -8.31 1.38 -28.19
N LYS A 98 -7.27 1.08 -28.98
CA LYS A 98 -6.31 0.02 -28.64
C LYS A 98 -5.46 0.40 -27.42
N LYS A 99 -4.98 1.64 -27.32
CA LYS A 99 -4.24 2.12 -26.13
C LYS A 99 -5.12 2.09 -24.88
N VAL A 100 -6.39 2.50 -24.98
CA VAL A 100 -7.34 2.39 -23.87
C VAL A 100 -7.44 0.95 -23.37
N ARG A 101 -7.54 -0.04 -24.26
CA ARG A 101 -7.58 -1.46 -23.86
C ARG A 101 -6.30 -1.93 -23.19
N GLU A 102 -5.14 -1.50 -23.70
CA GLU A 102 -3.84 -1.84 -23.10
C GLU A 102 -3.71 -1.29 -21.69
N ILE A 103 -3.99 0.01 -21.50
CA ILE A 103 -3.93 0.67 -20.20
C ILE A 103 -4.99 0.06 -19.26
N ALA A 104 -6.19 -0.25 -19.76
CA ALA A 104 -7.21 -0.92 -18.97
C ALA A 104 -6.75 -2.30 -18.47
N GLY A 105 -6.00 -3.05 -19.28
CA GLY A 105 -5.39 -4.31 -18.86
C GLY A 105 -4.35 -4.14 -17.75
N LYS A 106 -3.53 -3.09 -17.84
CA LYS A 106 -2.54 -2.73 -16.79
C LYS A 106 -3.24 -2.34 -15.49
N LEU A 107 -4.23 -1.43 -15.54
CA LEU A 107 -5.00 -1.03 -14.36
C LEU A 107 -5.67 -2.20 -13.64
N ARG A 108 -6.25 -3.18 -14.38
CA ARG A 108 -6.82 -4.37 -13.75
C ARG A 108 -5.81 -5.12 -12.89
N THR A 109 -4.59 -5.23 -13.41
CA THR A 109 -3.50 -5.90 -12.72
C THR A 109 -3.06 -5.11 -11.50
N GLU A 110 -2.87 -3.79 -11.64
CA GLU A 110 -2.49 -2.90 -10.54
C GLU A 110 -3.52 -2.85 -9.41
N ILE A 111 -4.82 -2.77 -9.74
CA ILE A 111 -5.91 -2.83 -8.75
C ILE A 111 -5.93 -4.20 -8.04
N ALA A 112 -5.71 -5.29 -8.78
CA ALA A 112 -5.66 -6.63 -8.19
C ALA A 112 -4.44 -6.82 -7.27
N ASP A 113 -3.30 -6.22 -7.62
CA ASP A 113 -2.09 -6.26 -6.80
C ASP A 113 -2.21 -5.35 -5.56
N ALA A 114 -2.79 -4.16 -5.72
CA ALA A 114 -3.19 -3.31 -4.59
C ALA A 114 -4.11 -4.07 -3.62
N THR A 115 -5.08 -4.85 -4.12
CA THR A 115 -5.99 -5.61 -3.23
C THR A 115 -5.25 -6.62 -2.33
N LYS A 116 -4.06 -7.10 -2.74
CA LYS A 116 -3.23 -8.01 -1.94
C LYS A 116 -2.38 -7.27 -0.91
N LEU A 117 -2.05 -6.01 -1.16
CA LEU A 117 -1.21 -5.19 -0.28
C LEU A 117 -2.01 -4.64 0.91
N PHE A 118 -3.24 -4.19 0.67
CA PHE A 118 -4.04 -3.52 1.70
C PHE A 118 -4.62 -4.54 2.70
N LYS A 119 -4.46 -4.26 4.01
CA LYS A 119 -4.98 -5.12 5.10
C LYS A 119 -6.20 -4.54 5.81
N ASN A 120 -6.44 -3.23 5.68
CA ASN A 120 -7.58 -2.57 6.32
C ASN A 120 -8.87 -2.91 5.55
N PRO A 121 -9.91 -3.45 6.22
CA PRO A 121 -11.18 -3.78 5.58
C PRO A 121 -11.88 -2.58 4.92
N GLU A 122 -11.76 -1.37 5.48
CA GLU A 122 -12.37 -0.17 4.89
C GLU A 122 -11.69 0.21 3.55
N GLN A 123 -10.36 0.14 3.51
CA GLN A 123 -9.62 0.43 2.27
C GLN A 123 -9.87 -0.65 1.20
N LEU A 124 -10.00 -1.92 1.60
CA LEU A 124 -10.36 -3.01 0.69
C LEU A 124 -11.76 -2.83 0.10
N GLU A 125 -12.73 -2.37 0.89
CA GLU A 125 -14.07 -2.05 0.38
C GLU A 125 -14.02 -0.90 -0.64
N ARG A 126 -13.26 0.17 -0.35
CA ARG A 126 -13.05 1.28 -1.29
C ARG A 126 -12.41 0.81 -2.58
N LEU A 127 -11.40 -0.04 -2.51
CA LEU A 127 -10.73 -0.60 -3.68
C LEU A 127 -11.65 -1.52 -4.49
N ALA A 128 -12.50 -2.30 -3.83
CA ALA A 128 -13.53 -3.09 -4.50
C ALA A 128 -14.54 -2.22 -5.26
N ASN A 129 -14.95 -1.09 -4.68
CA ASN A 129 -15.81 -0.12 -5.35
C ASN A 129 -15.10 0.51 -6.56
N ILE A 130 -13.84 0.92 -6.42
CA ILE A 130 -13.01 1.43 -7.53
C ILE A 130 -12.91 0.39 -8.65
N SER A 131 -12.62 -0.87 -8.33
CA SER A 131 -12.54 -1.96 -9.31
C SER A 131 -13.86 -2.14 -10.07
N LYS A 132 -14.99 -2.09 -9.36
CA LYS A 132 -16.32 -2.20 -9.96
C LYS A 132 -16.63 -1.04 -10.89
N ASP A 133 -16.41 0.20 -10.44
CA ASP A 133 -16.71 1.40 -11.22
C ASP A 133 -15.81 1.49 -12.45
N PHE A 134 -14.54 1.08 -12.30
CA PHE A 134 -13.60 0.95 -13.41
C PHE A 134 -14.07 -0.06 -14.48
N GLU A 135 -14.55 -1.24 -14.09
CA GLU A 135 -15.07 -2.22 -15.07
C GLU A 135 -16.33 -1.71 -15.79
N ILE A 136 -17.19 -0.97 -15.08
CA ILE A 136 -18.35 -0.31 -15.70
C ILE A 136 -17.88 0.71 -16.74
N TYR A 137 -16.89 1.54 -16.38
CA TYR A 137 -16.32 2.54 -17.26
C TYR A 137 -15.73 1.92 -18.55
N VAL A 138 -14.90 0.88 -18.41
CA VAL A 138 -14.31 0.18 -19.57
C VAL A 138 -15.38 -0.47 -20.44
N LYS A 139 -16.41 -1.07 -19.83
CA LYS A 139 -17.54 -1.66 -20.56
C LYS A 139 -18.32 -0.62 -21.34
N ASP A 140 -18.55 0.55 -20.76
CA ASP A 140 -19.27 1.64 -21.41
C ASP A 140 -18.45 2.24 -22.55
N PHE A 141 -17.13 2.36 -22.38
CA PHE A 141 -16.24 2.74 -23.47
C PHE A 141 -16.32 1.79 -24.67
N GLU A 142 -16.32 0.47 -24.46
CA GLU A 142 -16.45 -0.50 -25.56
C GLU A 142 -17.79 -0.38 -26.31
N LYS A 143 -18.87 0.05 -25.62
CA LYS A 143 -20.13 0.36 -26.30
C LYS A 143 -19.99 1.57 -27.22
N VAL A 144 -19.29 2.62 -26.76
CA VAL A 144 -19.02 3.82 -27.58
C VAL A 144 -18.24 3.43 -28.83
N VAL A 145 -17.17 2.64 -28.69
CA VAL A 145 -16.39 2.14 -29.83
C VAL A 145 -17.27 1.35 -30.81
N LYS A 146 -18.16 0.49 -30.31
CA LYS A 146 -19.08 -0.28 -31.17
C LYS A 146 -20.06 0.62 -31.93
N LEU A 147 -20.63 1.61 -31.26
CA LEU A 147 -21.56 2.57 -31.88
C LEU A 147 -20.88 3.40 -32.95
N ASP A 148 -19.64 3.81 -32.72
CA ASP A 148 -18.83 4.57 -33.66
C ASP A 148 -18.54 3.77 -34.94
N VAL A 149 -18.13 2.50 -34.81
CA VAL A 149 -17.95 1.58 -35.96
C VAL A 149 -19.26 1.35 -36.72
N GLU A 150 -20.39 1.20 -36.02
CA GLU A 150 -21.70 1.08 -36.66
C GLU A 150 -22.10 2.35 -37.41
N PHE A 151 -21.75 3.53 -36.89
CA PHE A 151 -22.00 4.83 -37.50
C PHE A 151 -21.17 5.03 -38.77
N GLU A 152 -19.86 4.76 -38.75
CA GLU A 152 -19.01 4.81 -39.95
C GLU A 152 -19.52 3.86 -41.04
N LYS A 153 -19.93 2.64 -40.65
CA LYS A 153 -20.52 1.68 -41.57
C LYS A 153 -21.80 2.21 -42.22
N LEU A 154 -22.66 2.87 -41.44
CA LEU A 154 -23.89 3.45 -41.96
C LEU A 154 -23.61 4.58 -42.96
N ILE A 155 -22.60 5.41 -42.70
CA ILE A 155 -22.17 6.46 -43.64
C ILE A 155 -21.72 5.83 -44.96
N HIS A 156 -20.78 4.89 -44.91
CA HIS A 156 -20.18 4.34 -46.11
C HIS A 156 -21.08 3.40 -46.91
N GLU A 157 -21.94 2.63 -46.25
CA GLU A 157 -22.80 1.65 -46.94
C GLU A 157 -24.14 2.24 -47.40
N VAL A 158 -24.60 3.31 -46.76
CA VAL A 158 -25.94 3.87 -47.04
C VAL A 158 -25.86 5.32 -47.49
N LEU A 159 -25.17 6.19 -46.75
CA LEU A 159 -25.22 7.62 -47.03
C LEU A 159 -24.42 8.00 -48.28
N ASP A 160 -23.19 7.49 -48.41
CA ASP A 160 -22.32 7.79 -49.57
C ASP A 160 -22.97 7.32 -50.90
N PRO A 161 -23.48 6.08 -51.03
CA PRO A 161 -24.10 5.63 -52.27
C PRO A 161 -25.39 6.38 -52.62
N VAL A 162 -26.17 6.77 -51.61
CA VAL A 162 -27.39 7.58 -51.82
C VAL A 162 -27.02 8.99 -52.28
N GLY A 163 -25.97 9.58 -51.71
CA GLY A 163 -25.43 10.87 -52.15
C GLY A 163 -24.96 10.85 -53.60
N ASP A 164 -24.17 9.85 -53.97
CA ASP A 164 -23.68 9.66 -55.35
C ASP A 164 -24.83 9.46 -56.34
N LEU A 165 -25.84 8.66 -55.97
CA LEU A 165 -27.03 8.46 -56.79
C LEU A 165 -27.82 9.76 -56.98
N PHE A 166 -27.92 10.59 -55.94
CA PHE A 166 -28.61 11.87 -56.00
C PHE A 166 -27.89 12.85 -56.94
N ILE A 167 -26.56 12.97 -56.84
CA ILE A 167 -25.75 13.79 -57.74
C ILE A 167 -25.88 13.31 -59.19
N HIS A 168 -25.74 12.01 -59.43
CA HIS A 168 -25.85 11.43 -60.77
C HIS A 168 -27.23 11.62 -61.39
N ASN A 169 -28.31 11.63 -60.59
CA ASN A 169 -29.65 11.91 -61.08
C ASN A 169 -29.85 13.40 -61.43
N LEU A 170 -29.23 14.32 -60.68
CA LEU A 170 -29.25 15.75 -60.99
C LEU A 170 -28.50 16.06 -62.30
N ASP A 171 -27.33 15.45 -62.51
CA ASP A 171 -26.53 15.62 -63.73
C ASP A 171 -27.26 15.13 -65.00
N LYS A 172 -28.17 14.15 -64.87
CA LYS A 172 -28.99 13.66 -66.00
C LYS A 172 -30.18 14.57 -66.34
N MET A 173 -30.55 15.49 -65.45
CA MET A 173 -31.70 16.39 -65.62
C MET A 173 -31.30 17.78 -66.12
N LEU A 174 -30.01 18.13 -66.07
CA LEU A 174 -29.42 19.32 -66.68
C LEU A 174 -28.95 19.03 -68.11
#